data_AF-A0A3M1I6U8-F1
#
_entry.id   AF-A0A3M1I6U8-F1
#
_cell.length_a   1.000
_cell.length_b   1.000
_cell.length_c   1.000
_cell.angle_alpha   90.00
_cell.angle_beta   90.00
_cell.angle_gamma   90.00
#
_symmetry.space_group_name_H-M   'P 1'
#
loop_
_entity.id
_entity.type
_entity.pdbx_description
1 polymer ?
#
loop_
_entity_poly.entity_id
_entity_poly.type
_entity_poly.pdbx_seq_one_letter_code
_entity_poly.pdbx_strand_id
1 'polypeptide(L)' 'MLASPIYRKIYQEGREGGREKEKDEQAIETARRMKDLGAELDFILKVTGLTEKDLKDNQIL' A
#
# COMPACT_ATOMS: atom_id res chain seq x y z
N MET A 1 30.70 -18.10 9.06
CA MET A 1 29.43 -18.61 8.50
C MET A 1 29.00 -17.70 7.37
N LEU A 2 29.14 -18.11 6.11
CA LEU A 2 28.50 -17.40 5.00
C LEU A 2 27.04 -17.85 5.00
N ALA A 3 26.11 -16.93 5.28
CA ALA A 3 24.69 -17.22 5.25
C ALA A 3 24.33 -17.81 3.87
N SER A 4 23.68 -18.99 3.87
CA SER A 4 23.29 -19.70 2.66
C SER A 4 22.61 -18.76 1.66
N PRO A 5 22.90 -18.84 0.34
CA PRO A 5 22.25 -18.01 -0.67
C PRO A 5 20.71 -18.03 -0.59
N ILE A 6 20.15 -19.16 -0.18
CA ILE A 6 18.71 -19.35 0.06
C ILE A 6 18.20 -18.41 1.17
N TYR A 7 18.96 -18.30 2.27
CA TYR A 7 18.59 -17.46 3.41
C TYR A 7 18.57 -15.97 3.05
N ARG A 8 19.53 -15.54 2.21
CA ARG A 8 19.57 -14.16 1.70
C ARG A 8 18.36 -13.85 0.82
N LYS A 9 17.97 -14.78 -0.05
CA LYS A 9 16.81 -14.64 -0.95
C LYS A 9 15.51 -14.49 -0.16
N ILE A 10 15.24 -15.39 0.80
CA ILE A 10 14.04 -15.34 1.65
C ILE A 10 13.97 -14.03 2.45
N TYR A 11 15.10 -13.56 2.99
CA TYR A 11 15.14 -12.31 3.75
C TYR A 11 14.85 -11.08 2.88
N GLN A 12 15.36 -11.05 1.65
CA GLN A 12 15.08 -9.97 0.70
C GLN A 12 13.62 -9.96 0.27
N GLU A 13 13.08 -11.12 -0.15
CA GLU A 13 11.67 -11.26 -0.54
C GLU A 13 10.73 -10.89 0.62
N GLY A 14 11.03 -11.32 1.85
CA GLY A 14 10.25 -10.96 3.04
C GLY A 14 10.31 -9.47 3.36
N ARG A 15 11.45 -8.82 3.17
CA ARG A 15 11.62 -7.37 3.37
C ARG A 15 10.94 -6.54 2.29
N GLU A 16 10.97 -7.01 1.04
CA GLU A 16 10.30 -6.36 -0.08
C GLU A 16 8.77 -6.48 0.06
N GLY A 17 8.27 -7.69 0.31
CA GLY A 17 6.83 -7.90 0.56
C GLY A 17 6.32 -7.17 1.80
N GLY A 18 7.14 -7.03 2.85
CA GLY A 18 6.79 -6.20 4.02
C GLY A 18 6.66 -4.72 3.68
N ARG A 19 7.56 -4.18 2.84
CA ARG A 19 7.51 -2.78 2.40
C ARG A 19 6.36 -2.49 1.45
N GLU A 20 5.98 -3.44 0.60
CA GLU A 20 4.80 -3.29 -0.27
C GLU A 20 3.53 -3.23 0.58
N LYS A 21 3.36 -4.15 1.54
CA LYS A 21 2.22 -4.11 2.47
C LYS A 21 2.13 -2.82 3.28
N GLU A 22 3.25 -2.32 3.81
CA GLU A 22 3.27 -1.04 4.54
C GLU A 22 2.86 0.13 3.65
N LYS A 23 3.28 0.14 2.37
CA LYS A 23 2.89 1.18 1.41
C LYS A 23 1.40 1.11 1.09
N ASP A 24 0.86 -0.10 0.91
CA ASP A 24 -0.55 -0.30 0.62
C ASP A 24 -1.43 0.17 1.80
N GLU A 25 -1.06 -0.18 3.03
CA GLU A 25 -1.76 0.27 4.24
C GLU A 25 -1.74 1.81 4.40
N GLN A 26 -0.58 2.44 4.16
CA GLN A 26 -0.46 3.90 4.21
C GLN A 26 -1.27 4.61 3.11
N ALA A 27 -1.32 4.02 1.91
CA ALA A 27 -2.12 4.55 0.81
C ALA A 27 -3.62 4.52 1.15
N ILE A 28 -4.10 3.40 1.73
CA ILE A 28 -5.49 3.24 2.18
C ILE A 28 -5.85 4.22 3.30
N GLU A 29 -4.99 4.40 4.30
CA GLU A 29 -5.22 5.38 5.37
C GLU A 29 -5.25 6.81 4.84
N THR A 30 -4.34 7.14 3.92
CA THR A 30 -4.29 8.45 3.27
C THR A 30 -5.59 8.70 2.48
N ALA A 31 -6.06 7.72 1.71
CA ALA A 31 -7.32 7.82 0.97
C ALA A 31 -8.52 8.06 1.88
N ARG A 32 -8.62 7.35 3.02
CA ARG A 32 -9.69 7.57 4.02
C ARG A 32 -9.69 9.01 4.52
N ARG A 33 -8.55 9.50 4.99
CA ARG A 33 -8.42 10.87 5.51
C ARG A 33 -8.76 11.92 4.46
N MET A 34 -8.30 11.72 3.22
CA MET A 34 -8.62 12.64 2.13
C MET A 34 -10.12 12.64 1.81
N LYS A 35 -10.77 11.47 1.82
CA LYS A 35 -12.22 11.36 1.62
C LYS A 35 -12.99 12.06 2.74
N ASP A 36 -12.59 11.88 4.00
CA ASP A 36 -13.18 12.54 5.17
C ASP A 36 -13.05 14.07 5.10
N LEU A 37 -11.95 14.56 4.50
CA LEU A 37 -11.72 15.99 4.24
C LEU A 37 -12.49 16.52 3.01
N GLY A 38 -13.26 15.68 2.33
CA GLY A 38 -14.04 16.06 1.15
C GLY A 38 -13.20 16.20 -0.13
N ALA A 39 -12.03 15.57 -0.21
CA ALA A 39 -11.24 15.57 -1.43
C ALA A 39 -11.96 14.84 -2.57
N GLU A 40 -11.78 15.36 -3.79
CA GLU A 40 -12.33 14.76 -5.00
C GLU A 40 -11.73 13.38 -5.29
N LEU A 41 -12.55 12.47 -5.81
CA LEU A 41 -12.14 11.08 -6.07
C LEU A 41 -10.93 10.99 -6.99
N ASP A 42 -10.93 11.72 -8.11
CA ASP A 42 -9.81 11.77 -9.06
C ASP A 42 -8.50 12.21 -8.41
N PHE A 43 -8.58 13.11 -7.42
CA PHE A 43 -7.41 13.58 -6.68
C PHE A 43 -6.89 12.51 -5.71
N ILE A 44 -7.80 11.81 -5.01
CA ILE A 44 -7.44 10.69 -4.12
C ILE A 44 -6.72 9.59 -4.91
N LEU A 45 -7.26 9.17 -6.06
CA LEU A 45 -6.68 8.12 -6.90
C LEU A 45 -5.28 8.51 -7.38
N LYS A 46 -5.09 9.76 -7.84
CA LYS A 46 -3.78 10.26 -8.30
C LYS A 46 -2.73 10.34 -7.20
N VAL A 47 -3.11 10.79 -6.00
CA VAL A 47 -2.16 10.98 -4.89
C VAL A 47 -1.75 9.65 -4.27
N THR A 48 -2.72 8.75 -4.08
CA THR A 48 -2.49 7.48 -3.39
C THR A 48 -2.02 6.37 -4.32
N GLY A 49 -2.24 6.52 -5.64
CA GLY A 49 -1.96 5.48 -6.62
C GLY A 49 -2.95 4.31 -6.59
N LEU A 50 -3.99 4.40 -5.74
CA LEU A 50 -5.04 3.39 -5.63
C LEU A 50 -5.99 3.45 -6.82
N THR A 51 -6.67 2.33 -7.08
CA THR A 51 -7.78 2.25 -8.03
C THR A 51 -9.11 2.44 -7.32
N GLU A 52 -10.18 2.73 -8.08
CA GLU A 52 -11.54 2.76 -7.50
C GLU A 52 -11.93 1.44 -6.85
N LYS A 53 -11.45 0.31 -7.40
CA LYS A 53 -11.74 -1.01 -6.82
C LYS A 53 -11.11 -1.13 -5.44
N ASP A 54 -9.88 -0.67 -5.27
CA ASP A 54 -9.21 -0.69 -3.96
C ASP A 54 -9.98 0.12 -2.92
N LEU A 55 -10.53 1.28 -3.32
CA LEU A 55 -11.36 2.11 -2.45
C LEU A 55 -12.68 1.42 -2.06
N LYS A 56 -13.35 0.75 -3.00
CA LYS A 56 -14.60 -0.01 -2.76
C LYS A 56 -14.36 -1.24 -1.88
N ASP A 57 -13.32 -2.02 -2.17
CA ASP A 57 -12.93 -3.19 -1.38
C ASP A 57 -12.59 -2.80 0.07
N ASN A 58 -12.15 -1.55 0.28
CA ASN A 58 -11.85 -0.98 1.58
C ASN A 58 -12.97 -0.11 2.19
N GLN A 59 -14.16 -0.05 1.58
CA GLN A 59 -15.32 0.73 2.09
C GLN A 59 -15.02 2.22 2.31
N ILE A 60 -14.21 2.81 1.42
CA ILE A 60 -13.93 4.26 1.38
C ILE A 60 -14.91 4.96 0.43
N LEU A 61 -15.35 4.23 -0.59
CA LEU A 61 -16.43 4.54 -1.53
C LEU A 61 -17.57 3.55 -1.33
#